data_AF-A0A1G5KGG1-F1
#
_entry.id   AF-A0A1G5KGG1-F1
#
_cell.length_a   1.000
_cell.length_b   1.000
_cell.length_c   1.000
_cell.angle_alpha   90.00
_cell.angle_beta   90.00
_cell.angle_gamma   90.00
#
_symmetry.space_group_name_H-M   'P 1'
#
loop_
_entity.id
_entity.type
_entity.pdbx_description
1 polymer ?
#
loop_
_entity_poly.entity_id
_entity_poly.type
_entity_poly.pdbx_seq_one_letter_code
_entity_poly.pdbx_strand_id
1 'polypeptide(L)'
;MTRELFEGALRRHGIAIKPRLVLGSREAMKEAVAAGIGLGIVLNQEVGSDLRVRGIEVDGIEATAAEYVVTLPDLAQRGAVREFISTARSVYLEQDAQD
;
A
#
# COMPACT_ATOMS: atom_id res chain seq x y z
N MET A 1 5.54 -5.58 -2.02
CA MET A 1 4.28 -5.21 -2.66
C MET A 1 4.33 -3.88 -3.42
N THR A 2 4.23 -2.69 -2.80
CA THR A 2 4.06 -1.41 -3.52
C THR A 2 5.10 -1.19 -4.63
N ARG A 3 6.38 -1.42 -4.31
CA ARG A 3 7.47 -1.35 -5.28
C ARG A 3 7.30 -2.32 -6.45
N GLU A 4 6.91 -3.56 -6.18
CA GLU A 4 6.72 -4.59 -7.21
C GLU A 4 5.55 -4.26 -8.14
N LEU A 5 4.45 -3.71 -7.60
CA LEU A 5 3.32 -3.25 -8.41
C LEU A 5 3.76 -2.13 -9.35
N PHE A 6 4.49 -1.14 -8.82
CA PHE A 6 4.98 -0.01 -9.60
C PHE A 6 6.01 -0.43 -10.67
N GLU A 7 7.04 -1.21 -10.29
CA GLU A 7 8.02 -1.74 -11.24
C GLU A 7 7.38 -2.67 -12.28
N GLY A 8 6.37 -3.44 -11.89
CA GLY A 8 5.56 -4.25 -12.79
C GLY A 8 4.83 -3.40 -13.84
N ALA A 9 4.23 -2.28 -13.41
CA ALA A 9 3.56 -1.34 -14.31
C ALA A 9 4.53 -0.63 -15.26
N LEU A 10 5.69 -0.18 -14.76
CA LEU A 10 6.74 0.41 -15.58
C LEU A 10 7.20 -0.57 -16.68
N ARG A 11 7.44 -1.83 -16.30
CA ARG A 11 7.87 -2.87 -17.24
C ARG A 11 6.83 -3.14 -18.32
N ARG A 12 5.53 -3.14 -17.99
CA ARG A 12 4.45 -3.29 -19.00
C ARG A 12 4.46 -2.15 -20.02
N HIS A 13 4.89 -0.96 -19.62
CA HIS A 13 5.00 0.22 -20.49
C HIS A 13 6.39 0.36 -21.13
N GLY A 14 7.32 -0.58 -20.92
CA GLY A 14 8.68 -0.48 -21.45
C GLY A 14 9.51 0.64 -20.83
N ILE A 15 9.13 1.15 -19.65
CA ILE A 15 9.82 2.24 -18.96
C ILE A 15 10.86 1.65 -18.01
N ALA A 16 12.10 2.15 -18.10
CA ALA A 16 13.18 1.79 -17.19
C ALA A 16 13.52 2.97 -16.26
N ILE A 17 13.40 2.76 -14.95
CA ILE A 17 13.82 3.71 -13.91
C ILE A 17 14.96 3.09 -13.10
N LYS A 18 16.04 3.85 -12.90
CA LYS A 18 17.15 3.44 -12.03
C LYS A 18 17.07 4.21 -10.70
N PRO A 19 16.67 3.56 -9.59
CA PRO A 19 16.64 4.23 -8.30
C PRO A 19 18.06 4.63 -7.87
N ARG A 20 18.23 5.88 -7.41
CA ARG A 20 19.50 6.37 -6.84
C ARG A 20 19.58 6.23 -5.34
N LEU A 21 18.43 6.18 -4.67
CA LEU A 21 18.30 5.99 -3.23
C LEU A 21 17.19 4.97 -2.99
N VAL A 22 17.44 4.00 -2.11
CA VAL A 22 16.44 3.02 -1.67
C VAL A 22 16.42 3.07 -0.15
N LEU A 23 15.23 3.30 0.41
CA LEU A 23 15.00 3.39 1.84
C LEU A 23 14.20 2.18 2.30
N GLY A 24 14.50 1.69 3.50
CA GLY A 24 13.96 0.43 4.02
C GLY A 24 12.53 0.51 4.56
N SER A 25 11.98 1.72 4.73
CA SER A 25 10.60 1.91 5.20
C SER A 25 9.90 3.04 4.46
N ARG A 26 8.57 2.98 4.48
CA ARG A 26 7.71 4.03 3.92
C ARG A 26 7.91 5.35 4.65
N GLU A 27 8.07 5.31 5.96
CA GLU A 27 8.24 6.47 6.82
C GLU A 27 9.56 7.18 6.51
N ALA A 28 10.67 6.45 6.37
CA ALA A 28 11.95 7.01 5.97
C ALA A 28 11.89 7.63 4.57
N MET A 29 11.19 6.97 3.64
CA MET A 29 10.99 7.49 2.29
C MET A 29 10.16 8.77 2.27
N LYS A 30 9.06 8.84 3.04
CA LYS A 30 8.24 10.06 3.16
C LYS A 30 9.02 11.23 3.75
N GLU A 31 9.83 11.00 4.79
CA GLU A 31 10.70 12.04 5.34
C GLU A 31 11.76 12.51 4.34
N ALA A 32 12.35 11.60 3.55
CA ALA A 32 13.30 11.99 2.51
C ALA A 32 12.63 12.86 1.43
N VAL A 33 11.42 12.50 0.98
CA VAL A 33 10.64 13.31 0.03
C VAL A 33 10.29 14.67 0.65
N ALA A 34 9.85 14.71 1.90
CA ALA A 34 9.54 15.94 2.63
C ALA A 34 10.78 16.85 2.80
N ALA A 35 11.98 16.27 2.87
CA ALA A 35 13.26 16.97 2.87
C ALA A 35 13.73 17.39 1.45
N GLY A 36 12.94 17.16 0.41
CA GLY A 36 13.26 17.50 -0.98
C GLY A 36 14.14 16.48 -1.70
N ILE A 37 14.30 15.28 -1.14
CA ILE A 37 15.12 14.22 -1.72
C ILE A 37 14.27 13.38 -2.69
N GLY A 38 13.99 13.97 -3.85
CA GLY A 38 13.35 13.28 -4.99
C GLY A 38 11.88 12.92 -4.77
N LEU A 39 11.47 11.79 -5.35
CA LEU A 39 10.10 11.29 -5.36
C LEU A 39 10.00 9.91 -4.73
N GLY A 40 8.86 9.64 -4.13
CA GLY A 40 8.51 8.37 -3.51
C GLY A 40 7.26 7.78 -4.13
N ILE A 41 7.10 6.46 -4.03
CA ILE A 41 5.91 5.75 -4.50
C ILE A 41 5.22 5.12 -3.29
N VAL A 42 3.92 5.37 -3.19
CA VAL A 42 3.03 4.88 -2.13
C VAL A 42 1.71 4.42 -2.76
N LEU A 43 0.96 3.60 -2.05
CA LEU A 43 -0.46 3.37 -2.39
C LEU A 43 -1.30 4.59 -1.99
N ASN A 44 -2.48 4.74 -2.59
CA ASN A 44 -3.32 5.93 -2.40
C ASN A 44 -3.64 6.18 -0.92
N GLN A 45 -3.93 5.12 -0.16
CA GLN A 45 -4.23 5.19 1.27
C GLN A 45 -3.00 5.46 2.16
N GLU A 46 -1.79 5.48 1.60
CA GLU A 46 -0.53 5.59 2.35
C GLU A 46 0.08 7.01 2.31
N VAL A 47 -0.50 7.94 1.55
CA VAL A 47 -0.03 9.34 1.45
C VAL A 47 -0.07 10.02 2.82
N GLY A 48 -1.09 9.74 3.64
CA GLY A 48 -1.26 10.31 4.98
C GLY A 48 -1.51 11.82 4.97
N SER A 49 -1.29 12.48 6.12
CA SER A 49 -1.67 13.88 6.37
C SER A 49 -0.49 14.87 6.47
N ASP A 50 0.74 14.45 6.15
CA ASP A 50 1.91 15.33 6.21
C ASP A 50 1.83 16.41 5.12
N LEU A 51 1.67 17.67 5.55
CA LEU A 51 1.49 18.83 4.68
C LEU A 51 2.72 19.19 3.83
N ARG A 52 3.91 18.64 4.16
CA ARG A 52 5.15 18.87 3.39
C ARG A 52 5.19 18.06 2.09
N VAL A 53 4.34 17.04 1.96
CA VAL A 53 4.27 16.17 0.80
C VAL A 53 2.88 16.18 0.19
N ARG A 54 2.79 15.86 -1.10
CA ARG A 54 1.52 15.73 -1.82
C ARG A 54 1.55 14.46 -2.64
N GLY A 55 0.50 13.66 -2.52
CA GLY A 55 0.27 12.52 -3.41
C GLY A 55 -0.11 13.01 -4.80
N ILE A 56 0.45 12.37 -5.83
CA ILE A 56 0.09 12.58 -7.23
C ILE A 56 -0.34 11.23 -7.76
N GLU A 57 -1.57 11.14 -8.27
CA GLU A 57 -2.05 9.94 -8.92
C GLU A 57 -1.30 9.70 -10.22
N VAL A 58 -0.98 8.43 -10.48
CA VAL A 58 -0.25 8.02 -11.68
C VAL A 58 -1.19 7.25 -12.58
N ASP A 59 -1.53 7.85 -13.72
CA ASP A 59 -2.37 7.23 -14.73
C ASP A 59 -1.69 6.03 -15.39
N GLY A 60 -2.50 5.13 -15.98
CA GLY A 60 -2.00 3.96 -16.71
C GLY A 60 -1.49 2.83 -15.81
N ILE A 61 -1.69 2.93 -14.50
CA ILE A 61 -1.38 1.85 -13.54
C ILE A 61 -2.68 1.19 -13.09
N GLU A 62 -3.11 0.16 -13.80
CA GLU A 62 -4.13 -0.77 -13.31
C GLU A 62 -3.44 -1.79 -12.40
N ALA A 63 -3.29 -1.42 -11.12
CA ALA A 63 -2.76 -2.31 -10.10
C ALA A 63 -3.50 -2.10 -8.78
N THR A 64 -4.11 -3.17 -8.28
CA THR A 64 -4.77 -3.15 -6.97
C THR A 64 -3.86 -3.83 -5.96
N ALA A 65 -3.63 -3.16 -4.83
CA ALA A 65 -3.06 -3.77 -3.65
C ALA A 65 -4.20 -4.32 -2.80
N ALA A 66 -4.25 -5.65 -2.65
CA ALA A 66 -5.25 -6.29 -1.81
C ALA A 66 -4.68 -6.64 -0.44
N GLU A 67 -5.50 -6.43 0.58
CA GLU A 67 -5.20 -6.81 1.95
C GLU A 67 -5.91 -8.12 2.28
N TYR A 68 -5.22 -9.04 2.96
CA TYR A 68 -5.73 -10.36 3.24
C TYR A 68 -5.55 -10.72 4.72
N VAL A 69 -6.60 -11.25 5.33
CA VAL A 69 -6.51 -11.96 6.61
C VAL A 69 -6.37 -13.44 6.31
N VAL A 70 -5.24 -14.04 6.71
CA VAL A 70 -4.91 -15.44 6.43
C VAL A 70 -4.63 -16.18 7.73
N THR A 71 -5.13 -17.41 7.84
CA THR A 71 -4.95 -18.26 9.03
C THR A 71 -4.93 -19.73 8.65
N LEU A 72 -4.31 -20.56 9.49
CA LEU A 72 -4.47 -22.01 9.38
C LEU A 72 -5.90 -22.41 9.76
N PRO A 73 -6.52 -23.41 9.08
CA PRO A 73 -7.90 -23.82 9.38
C PRO A 73 -8.14 -24.12 10.87
N ASP A 74 -7.21 -24.81 11.52
CA ASP A 74 -7.33 -25.19 12.93
C ASP A 74 -7.23 -24.01 13.91
N LEU A 75 -6.59 -22.90 13.48
CA LEU A 75 -6.47 -21.68 14.29
C LEU A 75 -7.66 -20.75 14.11
N ALA A 76 -8.34 -20.80 12.96
CA ALA A 76 -9.52 -19.98 12.66
C ALA A 76 -10.64 -20.13 13.70
N GLN A 77 -10.76 -21.32 14.31
CA GLN A 77 -11.82 -21.63 15.27
C GLN A 77 -11.52 -21.19 16.70
N ARG A 78 -10.30 -20.72 16.99
CA ARG A 78 -9.96 -20.21 18.33
C ARG A 78 -10.67 -18.89 18.56
N GLY A 79 -11.26 -18.71 19.76
CA GLY A 79 -12.13 -17.56 20.07
C GLY A 79 -11.58 -16.20 19.62
N ALA A 80 -10.34 -15.87 20.00
CA ALA A 80 -9.73 -14.59 19.63
C ALA A 80 -9.50 -14.42 18.11
N VAL A 81 -9.07 -15.49 17.42
CA VAL A 81 -8.82 -15.45 15.97
C VAL A 81 -10.14 -15.34 15.21
N ARG A 82 -11.14 -16.12 15.62
CA ARG A 82 -12.49 -16.07 15.05
C ARG A 82 -13.09 -14.69 15.19
N GLU A 83 -13.00 -14.10 16.38
CA GLU A 83 -13.56 -12.78 16.67
C GLU A 83 -12.85 -11.69 15.88
N PHE A 84 -11.52 -11.76 15.79
CA PHE A 84 -10.73 -10.86 14.95
C PHE A 84 -11.18 -10.93 13.49
N ILE A 85 -11.29 -12.14 12.91
CA ILE A 85 -11.73 -12.32 11.52
C ILE A 85 -13.15 -11.79 11.31
N SER A 86 -14.05 -12.05 12.26
CA SER A 86 -15.43 -11.54 12.22
C SER A 86 -15.46 -10.02 12.21
N THR A 87 -14.75 -9.39 13.16
CA THR A 87 -14.64 -7.92 13.26
C THR A 87 -14.02 -7.32 12.00
N ALA A 88 -12.89 -7.87 11.55
CA ALA A 88 -12.20 -7.39 10.35
C ALA A 88 -13.11 -7.46 9.11
N ARG A 89 -13.90 -8.53 8.98
CA ARG A 89 -14.87 -8.67 7.88
C ARG A 89 -15.97 -7.61 7.97
N SER A 90 -16.53 -7.36 9.14
CA SER A 90 -17.57 -6.34 9.31
C SER A 90 -17.07 -4.95 8.92
N VAL A 91 -15.88 -4.56 9.40
CA VAL A 91 -15.27 -3.26 9.09
C VAL A 91 -15.02 -3.12 7.59
N TYR A 92 -14.47 -4.14 6.93
CA TYR A 92 -14.14 -4.06 5.50
C TYR A 92 -15.40 -4.04 4.61
N LEU A 93 -16.46 -4.77 4.97
CA LEU A 93 -17.71 -4.76 4.21
C LEU A 93 -18.48 -3.44 4.33
N GLU A 94 -18.36 -2.75 5.47
CA GLU A 94 -18.94 -1.41 5.65
C GLU A 94 -18.21 -0.36 4.81
N GLN A 95 -16.89 -0.50 4.65
CA GLN A 95 -16.08 0.40 3.81
C GLN A 95 -16.34 0.19 2.32
N ASP A 96 -16.45 -1.06 1.85
CA ASP A 96 -16.74 -1.40 0.44
C ASP A 96 -18.15 -0.95 -0.02
N ALA A 97 -19.05 -0.67 0.93
CA ALA A 97 -20.41 -0.16 0.65
C ALA A 97 -20.47 1.38 0.59
N GLN A 98 -19.39 2.08 0.94
CA GLN A 98 -19.30 3.54 0.99
C GLN A 98 -18.44 4.15 -0.13
N ASP A 99 -17.66 3.32 -0.83
CA ASP A 99 -16.92 3.65 -2.06
C ASP A 99 -17.74 3.36 -3.33
#